data_AF-A0A212D6H2-F1
#
_entry.id   AF-A0A212D6H2-F1
#
_cell.length_a   1.000
_cell.length_b   1.000
_cell.length_c   1.000
_cell.angle_alpha   90.00
_cell.angle_beta   90.00
_cell.angle_gamma   90.00
#
_symmetry.space_group_name_H-M   'P 1'
#
loop_
_entity.id
_entity.type
_entity.pdbx_description
1 polymer ?
#
loop_
_entity_poly.entity_id
_entity_poly.type
_entity_poly.pdbx_seq_one_letter_code
_entity_poly.pdbx_strand_id
1 'polypeptide(L)'
;MYGALLKTSGPEVEELSEISNFTMEDINNKKIRYSATFETGGHPVTDSFRFSVSDMDHNRLDNQKFTITITPVKNPPPVIAFADLITVDEGGRTPLSFHHFFAAAAEDSFQEDAFIKLSALPQYGCIENMGTGDRFGPGTTSDLEASFPIQDVLENYIYYFQSVHESIEPTHDIFSFYVSDGNSRSEVHSINITIEVKILEVGKVGPLTTISHH
;
A
#
# COMPACT_ATOMS: atom_id res chain seq x y z
N MET A 1 -10.60 -27.90 8.96
CA MET A 1 -11.78 -27.07 8.68
C MET A 1 -11.48 -25.70 9.27
N TYR A 2 -11.68 -24.63 8.50
CA TYR A 2 -11.32 -23.25 8.85
C TYR A 2 -12.52 -22.45 9.40
N GLY A 3 -13.74 -22.92 9.15
CA GLY A 3 -14.97 -22.40 9.74
C GLY A 3 -15.90 -23.51 10.19
N ALA A 4 -17.10 -23.11 10.61
CA ALA A 4 -18.15 -24.00 11.07
C ALA A 4 -19.52 -23.58 10.52
N LEU A 5 -20.42 -24.56 10.42
CA LEU A 5 -21.83 -24.29 10.12
C LEU A 5 -22.56 -23.98 11.42
N LEU A 6 -23.35 -22.92 11.41
CA LEU A 6 -24.11 -22.44 12.55
C LEU A 6 -25.60 -22.48 12.21
N LYS A 7 -26.44 -22.87 13.17
CA LYS A 7 -27.90 -22.77 13.08
C LYS A 7 -28.42 -21.77 14.10
N THR A 8 -29.36 -20.95 13.67
CA THR A 8 -30.00 -19.93 14.52
C THR A 8 -31.40 -20.38 14.90
N SER A 9 -31.66 -20.46 16.19
CA SER A 9 -32.94 -20.88 16.76
C SER A 9 -33.44 -19.80 17.73
N GLY A 10 -34.09 -18.76 17.20
CA GLY A 10 -34.47 -17.58 17.98
C GLY A 10 -33.23 -16.72 18.30
N PRO A 11 -32.98 -16.35 19.58
CA PRO A 11 -31.77 -15.61 19.96
C PRO A 11 -30.52 -16.48 20.05
N GLU A 12 -30.65 -17.80 20.04
CA GLU A 12 -29.56 -18.74 20.24
C GLU A 12 -28.90 -19.13 18.91
N VAL A 13 -27.58 -19.22 18.92
CA VAL A 13 -26.77 -19.66 17.78
C VAL A 13 -25.99 -20.90 18.22
N GLU A 14 -26.23 -22.02 17.54
CA GLU A 14 -25.59 -23.31 17.81
C GLU A 14 -24.66 -23.69 16.66
N GLU A 15 -23.50 -24.26 16.99
CA GLU A 15 -22.59 -24.84 16.00
C GLU A 15 -23.03 -26.27 15.64
N LEU A 16 -23.17 -26.52 14.35
CA LEU A 16 -23.58 -27.83 13.82
C LEU A 16 -22.38 -28.78 13.76
N SER A 17 -22.60 -30.01 14.23
CA SER A 17 -21.64 -31.11 14.18
C SER A 17 -22.07 -32.17 13.14
N GLU A 18 -21.25 -33.20 12.93
CA GLU A 18 -21.49 -34.26 11.92
C GLU A 18 -22.82 -35.01 12.10
N ILE A 19 -23.40 -34.99 13.31
CA ILE A 19 -24.66 -35.67 13.63
C ILE A 19 -25.87 -34.73 13.63
N SER A 20 -25.65 -33.43 13.43
CA SER A 20 -26.71 -32.43 13.50
C SER A 20 -27.57 -32.47 12.23
N ASN A 21 -28.87 -32.28 12.40
CA ASN A 21 -29.84 -32.25 11.31
C ASN A 21 -30.52 -30.88 11.22
N PHE A 22 -30.81 -30.45 10.00
CA PHE A 22 -31.60 -29.25 9.73
C PHE A 22 -32.51 -29.47 8.52
N THR A 23 -33.54 -28.66 8.40
CA THR A 23 -34.55 -28.82 7.35
C THR A 23 -34.32 -27.87 6.18
N MET A 24 -34.96 -28.15 5.05
CA MET A 24 -35.02 -27.19 3.94
C MET A 24 -35.68 -25.86 4.37
N GLU A 25 -36.63 -25.90 5.29
CA GLU A 25 -37.23 -24.70 5.88
C GLU A 25 -36.19 -23.86 6.65
N ASP A 26 -35.27 -24.49 7.39
CA ASP A 26 -34.18 -23.78 8.07
C ASP A 26 -33.26 -23.06 7.08
N ILE A 27 -32.96 -23.69 5.93
CA ILE A 27 -32.19 -23.07 4.84
C ILE A 27 -32.96 -21.90 4.23
N ASN A 28 -34.23 -22.13 3.84
CA ASN A 28 -35.08 -21.13 3.19
C ASN A 28 -35.28 -19.89 4.08
N ASN A 29 -35.37 -20.09 5.39
CA ASN A 29 -35.48 -19.02 6.39
C ASN A 29 -34.11 -18.43 6.81
N LYS A 30 -33.02 -18.78 6.12
CA LYS A 30 -31.66 -18.27 6.36
C LYS A 30 -31.15 -18.52 7.78
N LYS A 31 -31.60 -19.59 8.43
CA LYS A 31 -31.16 -19.96 9.79
C LYS A 31 -29.80 -20.64 9.80
N ILE A 32 -29.42 -21.26 8.68
CA ILE A 32 -28.12 -21.91 8.49
C ILE A 32 -27.12 -20.90 7.94
N ARG A 33 -25.99 -20.75 8.62
CA ARG A 33 -24.92 -19.81 8.27
C ARG A 33 -23.58 -20.53 8.33
N TYR A 34 -22.63 -20.10 7.51
CA TYR A 34 -21.25 -20.51 7.64
C TYR A 34 -20.46 -19.35 8.27
N SER A 35 -19.62 -19.66 9.25
CA SER A 35 -18.76 -18.68 9.91
C SER A 35 -17.32 -19.17 9.93
N ALA A 36 -16.40 -18.34 9.46
CA ALA A 36 -14.96 -18.58 9.54
C ALA A 36 -14.29 -17.31 10.05
N THR A 37 -13.61 -17.40 11.19
CA THR A 37 -12.86 -16.29 11.80
C THR A 37 -11.35 -16.40 11.53
N PHE A 38 -10.98 -17.06 10.43
CA PHE A 38 -9.59 -17.38 10.12
C PHE A 38 -8.99 -16.38 9.12
N GLU A 39 -7.82 -15.82 9.46
CA GLU A 39 -7.02 -15.04 8.52
C GLU A 39 -6.17 -15.98 7.67
N THR A 40 -6.43 -16.01 6.36
CA THR A 40 -5.90 -17.06 5.48
C THR A 40 -4.45 -16.83 5.02
N GLY A 41 -3.66 -16.03 5.73
CA GLY A 41 -2.24 -15.77 5.41
C GLY A 41 -2.00 -15.34 3.95
N GLY A 42 -2.97 -14.66 3.33
CA GLY A 42 -2.88 -14.20 1.94
C GLY A 42 -3.28 -15.21 0.86
N HIS A 43 -3.59 -16.47 1.18
CA HIS A 43 -4.00 -17.49 0.19
C HIS A 43 -5.44 -17.96 0.39
N PRO A 44 -6.20 -18.24 -0.69
CA PRO A 44 -7.51 -18.85 -0.55
C PRO A 44 -7.40 -20.25 0.08
N VAL A 45 -8.26 -20.54 1.06
CA VAL A 45 -8.39 -21.87 1.65
C VAL A 45 -9.78 -22.43 1.36
N THR A 46 -9.94 -23.74 1.45
CA THR A 46 -11.19 -24.42 1.10
C THR A 46 -11.64 -25.33 2.22
N ASP A 47 -12.90 -25.17 2.64
CA ASP A 47 -13.61 -26.09 3.49
C ASP A 47 -14.60 -26.94 2.70
N SER A 48 -14.86 -28.14 3.19
CA SER A 48 -15.90 -28.98 2.60
C SER A 48 -16.63 -29.80 3.63
N PHE A 49 -17.94 -29.87 3.46
CA PHE A 49 -18.86 -30.60 4.33
C PHE A 49 -19.52 -31.72 3.54
N ARG A 50 -19.71 -32.86 4.18
CA ARG A 50 -20.47 -33.98 3.64
C ARG A 50 -21.81 -34.06 4.33
N PHE A 51 -22.87 -34.29 3.58
CA PHE A 51 -24.22 -34.39 4.11
C PHE A 51 -25.03 -35.41 3.31
N SER A 52 -26.12 -35.88 3.92
CA SER A 52 -27.12 -36.70 3.25
C SER A 52 -28.43 -35.93 3.21
N VAL A 53 -29.17 -36.08 2.12
CA VAL A 53 -30.50 -35.47 1.96
C VAL A 53 -31.52 -36.59 1.93
N SER A 54 -32.60 -36.45 2.68
CA SER A 54 -33.73 -37.37 2.62
C SER A 54 -35.05 -36.61 2.50
N ASP A 55 -36.02 -37.18 1.78
CA ASP A 55 -37.38 -36.66 1.72
C ASP A 55 -38.34 -37.38 2.69
N MET A 56 -39.61 -36.97 2.70
CA MET A 56 -40.65 -37.58 3.55
C MET A 56 -41.01 -39.01 3.14
N ASP A 57 -40.74 -39.38 1.89
CA ASP A 57 -41.02 -40.70 1.31
C ASP A 57 -39.83 -41.66 1.48
N HIS A 58 -38.86 -41.28 2.34
CA HIS A 58 -37.66 -42.05 2.67
C HIS A 58 -36.68 -42.26 1.49
N ASN A 59 -36.79 -41.47 0.42
CA ASN A 59 -35.74 -41.41 -0.58
C ASN A 59 -34.54 -40.66 0.01
N ARG A 60 -33.34 -41.21 -0.16
CA ARG A 60 -32.12 -40.67 0.46
C ARG A 60 -30.97 -40.59 -0.54
N LEU A 61 -30.34 -39.43 -0.61
CA LEU A 61 -29.09 -39.18 -1.33
C LEU A 61 -27.96 -39.02 -0.33
N ASP A 62 -27.06 -39.99 -0.31
CA ASP A 62 -25.94 -40.00 0.62
C ASP A 62 -24.70 -39.30 0.09
N ASN A 63 -23.84 -38.87 1.01
CA ASN A 63 -22.46 -38.44 0.75
C ASN A 63 -22.35 -37.27 -0.23
N GLN A 64 -23.33 -36.37 -0.22
CA GLN A 64 -23.30 -35.12 -0.97
C GLN A 64 -22.19 -34.23 -0.40
N LYS A 65 -21.46 -33.53 -1.27
CA LYS A 65 -20.34 -32.66 -0.86
C LYS A 65 -20.67 -31.21 -1.19
N PHE A 66 -20.60 -30.34 -0.19
CA PHE A 66 -20.62 -28.89 -0.36
C PHE A 66 -19.24 -28.33 -0.08
N THR A 67 -18.77 -27.40 -0.93
CA THR A 67 -17.43 -26.82 -0.83
C THR A 67 -17.55 -25.31 -0.68
N ILE A 68 -16.81 -24.73 0.26
CA ILE A 68 -16.75 -23.30 0.52
C ILE A 68 -15.32 -22.85 0.34
N THR A 69 -15.10 -21.89 -0.56
CA THR A 69 -13.80 -21.24 -0.71
C THR A 69 -13.79 -19.96 0.10
N ILE A 70 -12.85 -19.88 1.05
CA ILE A 70 -12.61 -18.72 1.90
C ILE A 70 -11.46 -17.94 1.28
N THR A 71 -11.76 -16.74 0.82
CA THR A 71 -10.74 -15.83 0.30
C THR A 71 -10.28 -14.89 1.41
N PRO A 72 -8.98 -14.60 1.52
CA PRO A 72 -8.48 -13.61 2.46
C PRO A 72 -9.20 -12.28 2.22
N VAL A 73 -9.52 -11.58 3.30
CA VAL A 73 -9.89 -10.18 3.21
C VAL A 73 -8.64 -9.44 2.71
N LYS A 74 -8.74 -8.82 1.54
CA LYS A 74 -7.68 -7.94 1.06
C LYS A 74 -7.72 -6.66 1.88
N ASN A 75 -7.01 -6.63 3.00
CA ASN A 75 -6.71 -5.38 3.67
C ASN A 75 -5.57 -4.72 2.89
N PRO A 76 -5.75 -3.51 2.32
CA PRO A 76 -4.64 -2.79 1.73
C PRO A 76 -3.57 -2.54 2.81
N PRO A 77 -2.27 -2.49 2.43
CA PRO A 77 -1.23 -2.15 3.37
C PRO A 77 -1.51 -0.78 3.99
N PRO A 78 -1.05 -0.55 5.24
CA PRO A 78 -1.24 0.72 5.91
C PRO A 78 -0.71 1.86 5.03
N VAL A 79 -1.48 2.95 5.00
CA VAL A 79 -1.08 4.17 4.31
C VAL A 79 0.05 4.81 5.08
N ILE A 80 1.17 5.07 4.41
CA ILE A 80 2.23 5.90 4.96
C ILE A 80 2.17 7.29 4.35
N ALA A 81 2.27 8.32 5.19
CA ALA A 81 2.39 9.71 4.77
C ALA A 81 3.81 10.24 5.07
N PHE A 82 4.43 10.86 4.07
CA PHE A 82 5.57 11.75 4.31
C PHE A 82 5.10 13.02 5.03
N ALA A 83 6.02 13.80 5.58
CA ALA A 83 5.68 15.09 6.20
C ALA A 83 4.88 15.98 5.23
N ASP A 84 3.82 16.63 5.74
CA ASP A 84 2.88 17.45 4.95
C ASP A 84 3.53 18.69 4.30
N LEU A 85 4.70 19.10 4.81
CA LEU A 85 5.43 20.27 4.32
C LEU A 85 6.90 19.90 4.10
N ILE A 86 7.25 19.67 2.83
CA ILE A 86 8.63 19.41 2.41
C ILE A 86 9.13 20.66 1.71
N THR A 87 10.22 21.22 2.24
CA THR A 87 10.87 22.42 1.69
C THR A 87 12.30 22.11 1.31
N VAL A 88 12.76 22.68 0.20
CA VAL A 88 14.12 22.51 -0.32
C VAL A 88 14.61 23.80 -0.96
N ASP A 89 15.87 24.14 -0.72
CA ASP A 89 16.52 25.24 -1.42
C ASP A 89 16.68 24.92 -2.91
N GLU A 90 16.69 25.94 -3.75
CA GLU A 90 17.06 25.79 -5.16
C GLU A 90 18.47 25.19 -5.33
N GLY A 91 18.55 24.09 -6.10
CA GLY A 91 19.76 23.27 -6.26
C GLY A 91 20.14 22.47 -5.01
N GLY A 92 19.27 22.46 -3.99
CA GLY A 92 19.48 21.82 -2.71
C GLY A 92 18.92 20.40 -2.64
N ARG A 93 19.08 19.80 -1.45
CA ARG A 93 18.62 18.45 -1.13
C ARG A 93 17.93 18.46 0.24
N THR A 94 16.82 17.74 0.38
CA THR A 94 16.07 17.63 1.63
C THR A 94 15.65 16.17 1.90
N PRO A 95 15.70 15.68 3.15
CA PRO A 95 15.27 14.32 3.47
C PRO A 95 13.76 14.16 3.33
N LEU A 96 13.33 12.99 2.86
CA LEU A 96 11.92 12.60 2.80
C LEU A 96 11.62 11.65 3.98
N SER A 97 11.31 12.23 5.14
CA SER A 97 11.01 11.46 6.36
C SER A 97 9.50 11.27 6.57
N PHE A 98 9.12 10.19 7.26
CA PHE A 98 7.72 9.92 7.61
C PHE A 98 7.16 10.85 8.67
N HIS A 99 5.86 11.11 8.57
CA HIS A 99 5.12 11.69 9.68
C HIS A 99 4.67 10.58 10.65
N HIS A 100 5.10 10.67 11.91
CA HIS A 100 4.96 9.61 12.93
C HIS A 100 3.50 9.17 13.18
N PHE A 101 2.52 10.02 12.86
CA PHE A 101 1.10 9.78 13.13
C PHE A 101 0.51 8.57 12.37
N PHE A 102 1.06 8.21 11.21
CA PHE A 102 0.60 7.07 10.41
C PHE A 102 1.37 5.76 10.67
N ALA A 103 2.56 5.84 11.29
CA ALA A 103 3.38 4.66 11.59
C ALA A 103 2.84 3.83 12.77
N ALA A 104 2.18 4.48 13.74
CA ALA A 104 1.69 3.82 14.96
C ALA A 104 0.50 2.86 14.75
N ALA A 105 -0.24 2.99 13.65
CA ALA A 105 -1.29 2.03 13.29
C ALA A 105 -0.74 0.73 12.67
N ALA A 106 0.58 0.67 12.44
CA ALA A 106 1.27 -0.35 11.66
C ALA A 106 2.44 -1.00 12.42
N GLU A 107 2.61 -0.73 13.72
CA GLU A 107 3.72 -1.27 14.54
C GLU A 107 3.76 -2.81 14.59
N ASP A 108 2.64 -3.49 14.33
CA ASP A 108 2.59 -4.96 14.21
C ASP A 108 2.48 -5.47 12.75
N SER A 109 2.43 -4.58 11.74
CA SER A 109 2.04 -4.94 10.36
C SER A 109 2.93 -4.40 9.24
N PHE A 110 4.04 -3.73 9.52
CA PHE A 110 5.06 -3.52 8.48
C PHE A 110 5.66 -4.88 8.16
N GLN A 111 5.13 -5.54 7.12
CA GLN A 111 5.83 -6.65 6.49
C GLN A 111 7.20 -6.12 6.08
N GLU A 112 8.27 -6.77 6.53
CA GLU A 112 9.65 -6.34 6.23
C GLU A 112 9.94 -6.26 4.71
N ASP A 113 9.02 -6.77 3.89
CA ASP A 113 9.06 -6.77 2.43
C ASP A 113 8.16 -5.70 1.75
N ALA A 114 7.68 -4.68 2.46
CA ALA A 114 6.84 -3.65 1.84
C ALA A 114 7.66 -2.54 1.15
N PHE A 115 7.22 -2.14 -0.05
CA PHE A 115 7.90 -1.19 -0.93
C PHE A 115 7.07 0.05 -1.22
N ILE A 116 7.75 1.19 -1.33
CA ILE A 116 7.21 2.42 -1.92
C ILE A 116 7.38 2.32 -3.44
N LYS A 117 6.28 2.48 -4.18
CA LYS A 117 6.27 2.53 -5.65
C LYS A 117 5.91 3.94 -6.10
N LEU A 118 6.79 4.57 -6.89
CA LEU A 118 6.55 5.89 -7.45
C LEU A 118 5.63 5.76 -8.67
N SER A 119 4.43 6.32 -8.56
CA SER A 119 3.41 6.36 -9.62
C SER A 119 3.52 7.61 -10.51
N ALA A 120 4.08 8.68 -9.97
CA ALA A 120 4.47 9.88 -10.71
C ALA A 120 5.78 10.42 -10.12
N LEU A 121 6.76 10.65 -10.98
CA LEU A 121 8.05 11.21 -10.59
C LEU A 121 7.99 12.74 -10.49
N PRO A 122 8.86 13.35 -9.67
CA PRO A 122 9.06 14.80 -9.68
C PRO A 122 9.48 15.29 -11.08
N GLN A 123 9.01 16.49 -11.44
CA GLN A 123 9.30 17.11 -12.73
C GLN A 123 10.58 17.96 -12.70
N TYR A 124 10.87 18.56 -11.56
CA TYR A 124 11.95 19.53 -11.39
C TYR A 124 13.11 19.01 -10.54
N GLY A 125 12.90 17.93 -9.79
CA GLY A 125 13.95 17.24 -9.05
C GLY A 125 13.98 15.74 -9.28
N CYS A 126 14.76 15.05 -8.45
CA CYS A 126 14.79 13.60 -8.41
C CYS A 126 14.69 13.08 -6.98
N ILE A 127 14.02 11.95 -6.82
CA ILE A 127 14.05 11.16 -5.59
C ILE A 127 15.36 10.35 -5.60
N GLU A 128 16.17 10.48 -4.57
CA GLU A 128 17.47 9.81 -4.44
C GLU A 128 17.44 8.85 -3.26
N ASN A 129 17.90 7.62 -3.48
CA ASN A 129 18.18 6.67 -2.43
C ASN A 129 19.70 6.67 -2.18
N MET A 130 20.12 7.23 -1.06
CA MET A 130 21.54 7.32 -0.69
C MET A 130 22.12 5.99 -0.19
N GLY A 131 21.27 5.01 0.15
CA GLY A 131 21.67 3.66 0.54
C GLY A 131 22.06 2.81 -0.67
N THR A 132 21.28 2.89 -1.75
CA THR A 132 21.52 2.12 -3.00
C THR A 132 22.25 2.90 -4.08
N GLY A 133 22.17 4.24 -4.05
CA GLY A 133 22.64 5.13 -5.11
C GLY A 133 21.62 5.38 -6.23
N ASP A 134 20.40 4.85 -6.11
CA ASP A 134 19.35 5.01 -7.11
C ASP A 134 18.84 6.46 -7.16
N ARG A 135 18.43 6.88 -8.36
CA ARG A 135 17.82 8.20 -8.59
C ARG A 135 16.64 8.05 -9.54
N PHE A 136 15.53 8.69 -9.21
CA PHE A 136 14.28 8.64 -9.99
C PHE A 136 13.81 10.06 -10.30
N GLY A 137 13.80 10.44 -11.57
CA GLY A 137 13.44 11.78 -12.04
C GLY A 137 14.01 12.11 -13.42
N PRO A 138 14.02 13.39 -13.82
CA PRO A 138 14.52 13.84 -15.12
C PRO A 138 15.96 13.38 -15.39
N GLY A 139 16.18 12.79 -16.56
CA GLY A 139 17.51 12.35 -17.00
C GLY A 139 17.97 11.01 -16.42
N THR A 140 17.08 10.25 -15.76
CA THR A 140 17.35 8.89 -15.27
C THR A 140 16.83 7.83 -16.26
N THR A 141 17.45 6.64 -16.27
CA THR A 141 17.21 5.61 -17.30
C THR A 141 16.19 4.53 -16.91
N SER A 142 15.53 4.64 -15.75
CA SER A 142 14.68 3.56 -15.21
C SER A 142 13.39 4.08 -14.58
N ASP A 143 12.43 4.45 -15.43
CA ASP A 143 11.12 4.98 -15.01
C ASP A 143 10.09 3.87 -14.71
N LEU A 144 10.27 2.66 -15.25
CA LEU A 144 9.26 1.60 -15.19
C LEU A 144 9.17 0.88 -13.83
N GLU A 145 10.18 1.00 -12.97
CA GLU A 145 10.24 0.29 -11.69
C GLU A 145 10.73 1.16 -10.53
N ALA A 146 10.52 2.48 -10.60
CA ALA A 146 10.95 3.42 -9.59
C ALA A 146 10.36 3.06 -8.21
N SER A 147 11.19 2.44 -7.36
CA SER A 147 10.77 1.92 -6.06
C SER A 147 11.94 1.69 -5.12
N PHE A 148 11.62 1.69 -3.83
CA PHE A 148 12.55 1.46 -2.74
C PHE A 148 11.79 0.87 -1.55
N PRO A 149 12.45 0.07 -0.69
CA PRO A 149 11.82 -0.50 0.49
C PRO A 149 11.46 0.61 1.49
N ILE A 150 10.39 0.37 2.27
CA ILE A 150 10.02 1.28 3.37
C ILE A 150 11.15 1.44 4.37
N GLN A 151 11.96 0.39 4.57
CA GLN A 151 13.12 0.42 5.44
C GLN A 151 14.09 1.56 5.09
N ASP A 152 14.31 1.85 3.80
CA ASP A 152 15.21 2.93 3.40
C ASP A 152 14.66 4.31 3.78
N VAL A 153 13.34 4.46 3.88
CA VAL A 153 12.72 5.69 4.40
C VAL A 153 12.89 5.77 5.91
N LEU A 154 12.69 4.66 6.64
CA LEU A 154 12.87 4.58 8.09
C LEU A 154 14.32 4.87 8.51
N GLU A 155 15.29 4.41 7.71
CA GLU A 155 16.71 4.67 7.90
C GLU A 155 17.16 6.05 7.38
N ASN A 156 16.23 6.86 6.85
CA ASN A 156 16.48 8.21 6.33
C ASN A 156 17.49 8.24 5.16
N TYR A 157 17.43 7.24 4.28
CA TYR A 157 18.22 7.21 3.04
C TYR A 157 17.53 7.88 1.85
N ILE A 158 16.24 8.21 1.96
CA ILE A 158 15.47 8.77 0.87
C ILE A 158 15.47 10.30 0.93
N TYR A 159 15.86 10.94 -0.18
CA TYR A 159 15.96 12.39 -0.30
C TYR A 159 15.27 12.87 -1.58
N TYR A 160 14.82 14.12 -1.56
CA TYR A 160 14.56 14.87 -2.78
C TYR A 160 15.75 15.78 -3.08
N PHE A 161 16.21 15.79 -4.33
CA PHE A 161 17.22 16.71 -4.82
C PHE A 161 16.66 17.56 -5.95
N GLN A 162 16.77 18.89 -5.82
CA GLN A 162 16.32 19.82 -6.83
C GLN A 162 17.33 19.94 -7.96
N SER A 163 17.04 19.35 -9.13
CA SER A 163 18.02 19.19 -10.22
C SER A 163 17.80 20.11 -11.42
N VAL A 164 16.56 20.57 -11.65
CA VAL A 164 16.16 21.35 -12.83
C VAL A 164 15.66 22.72 -12.39
N HIS A 165 16.53 23.72 -12.38
CA HIS A 165 16.19 25.07 -11.90
C HIS A 165 16.62 26.20 -12.85
N GLU A 166 17.65 26.02 -13.67
CA GLU A 166 18.15 27.05 -14.58
C GLU A 166 17.09 27.51 -15.60
N SER A 167 16.83 28.82 -15.65
CA SER A 167 15.87 29.47 -16.57
C SER A 167 14.39 29.08 -16.42
N ILE A 168 14.06 28.22 -15.46
CA ILE A 168 12.68 27.78 -15.17
C ILE A 168 12.21 28.33 -13.82
N GLU A 169 13.10 28.43 -12.84
CA GLU A 169 12.84 28.93 -11.48
C GLU A 169 11.55 28.32 -10.86
N PRO A 170 11.45 26.97 -10.79
CA PRO A 170 10.27 26.33 -10.24
C PRO A 170 10.14 26.63 -8.74
N THR A 171 8.92 26.90 -8.30
CA THR A 171 8.59 27.15 -6.88
C THR A 171 7.98 25.95 -6.19
N HIS A 172 7.50 24.97 -6.96
CA HIS A 172 6.87 23.76 -6.45
C HIS A 172 7.22 22.57 -7.35
N ASP A 173 7.30 21.39 -6.76
CA ASP A 173 7.32 20.10 -7.45
C ASP A 173 6.38 19.11 -6.76
N ILE A 174 6.08 18.00 -7.43
CA ILE A 174 5.15 16.99 -6.92
C ILE A 174 5.61 15.60 -7.34
N PHE A 175 5.52 14.65 -6.42
CA PHE A 175 5.62 13.23 -6.75
C PHE A 175 4.44 12.48 -6.15
N SER A 176 4.09 11.34 -6.75
CA SER A 176 3.01 10.50 -6.27
C SER A 176 3.45 9.06 -6.08
N PHE A 177 3.00 8.41 -5.02
CA PHE A 177 3.43 7.06 -4.64
C PHE A 177 2.30 6.24 -4.04
N TYR A 178 2.53 4.93 -3.92
CA TYR A 178 1.69 4.03 -3.13
C TYR A 178 2.56 2.98 -2.45
N VAL A 179 2.04 2.37 -1.38
CA VAL A 179 2.67 1.25 -0.67
C VAL A 179 2.21 -0.06 -1.30
N SER A 180 3.12 -1.00 -1.51
CA SER A 180 2.83 -2.34 -2.03
C SER A 180 3.54 -3.39 -1.17
N ASP A 181 2.79 -4.42 -0.75
CA ASP A 181 3.30 -5.62 -0.06
C ASP A 181 3.57 -6.79 -1.04
N GLY A 182 3.46 -6.53 -2.34
CA GLY A 182 3.61 -7.52 -3.42
C GLY A 182 2.32 -8.26 -3.79
N ASN A 183 1.33 -8.30 -2.89
CA ASN A 183 0.03 -8.93 -3.13
C ASN A 183 -1.11 -7.91 -3.32
N SER A 184 -0.96 -6.74 -2.70
CA SER A 184 -1.93 -5.67 -2.63
C SER A 184 -1.24 -4.31 -2.59
N ARG A 185 -2.01 -3.22 -2.79
CA ARG A 185 -1.50 -1.86 -2.78
C ARG A 185 -2.42 -0.90 -2.03
N SER A 186 -1.84 0.13 -1.42
CA SER A 186 -2.59 1.24 -0.83
C SER A 186 -3.16 2.18 -1.90
N GLU A 187 -3.89 3.20 -1.46
CA GLU A 187 -4.24 4.34 -2.31
C GLU A 187 -3.00 5.14 -2.72
N VAL A 188 -3.12 5.86 -3.84
CA VAL A 188 -2.06 6.75 -4.34
C VAL A 188 -2.08 8.04 -3.54
N HIS A 189 -0.91 8.46 -3.08
CA HIS A 189 -0.69 9.69 -2.33
C HIS A 189 0.23 10.60 -3.12
N SER A 190 -0.01 11.90 -3.06
CA SER A 190 0.81 12.91 -3.71
C SER A 190 1.42 13.85 -2.67
N ILE A 191 2.70 14.16 -2.83
CA ILE A 191 3.45 15.03 -1.94
C ILE A 191 3.90 16.27 -2.70
N ASN A 192 3.56 17.43 -2.16
CA ASN A 192 4.01 18.72 -2.68
C ASN A 192 5.34 19.09 -2.04
N ILE A 193 6.26 19.57 -2.86
CA ILE A 193 7.58 20.04 -2.45
C ILE A 193 7.64 21.53 -2.75
N THR A 194 7.94 22.34 -1.75
CA THR A 194 8.13 23.79 -1.90
C THR A 194 9.61 24.04 -2.18
N ILE A 195 9.90 24.76 -3.27
CA ILE A 195 11.25 25.11 -3.69
C ILE A 195 11.51 26.57 -3.32
N GLU A 196 12.50 26.80 -2.45
CA GLU A 196 12.95 28.13 -2.07
C GLU A 196 13.97 28.65 -3.08
N VAL A 197 13.50 29.55 -3.96
CA VAL A 197 14.31 30.17 -5.01
C VAL A 197 15.44 30.99 -4.40
N LYS A 198 16.66 30.82 -4.90
CA LYS A 198 17.80 31.63 -4.47
C LYS A 198 17.69 33.01 -5.11
N ILE A 199 17.39 34.02 -4.29
CA ILE A 199 17.50 35.41 -4.72
C ILE A 199 18.99 35.70 -4.95
N LEU A 200 19.42 35.74 -6.21
CA LEU A 200 20.73 36.29 -6.56
C LEU A 200 20.72 37.77 -6.13
N GLU A 201 21.53 38.11 -5.13
CA GLU A 201 21.76 39.52 -4.80
C GLU A 201 22.30 40.22 -6.05
N VAL A 202 21.51 41.14 -6.61
CA VAL A 202 21.92 42.03 -7.70
C VAL A 202 23.04 42.92 -7.17
N GLY A 203 24.29 42.46 -7.20
CA GLY A 203 25.38 43.19 -6.55
C GLY A 203 26.81 42.68 -6.70
N LYS A 204 27.07 41.51 -7.31
CA LYS A 204 28.45 41.08 -7.61
C LYS A 204 28.67 40.81 -9.10
N VAL A 205 28.52 41.85 -9.91
CA VAL A 205 29.20 41.88 -11.21
C VAL A 205 30.67 42.22 -10.93
N GLY A 206 31.53 41.20 -10.88
CA GLY A 206 32.98 41.43 -10.89
C GLY A 206 33.36 42.19 -12.16
N PRO A 207 34.40 43.04 -12.14
CA PRO A 207 34.73 43.87 -13.29
C PRO A 207 35.06 43.00 -14.51
N LEU A 208 34.40 43.29 -15.63
CA LEU A 208 34.73 42.73 -16.95
C LEU A 208 36.10 43.27 -17.37
N THR A 209 37.15 42.47 -17.21
CA THR A 209 38.46 42.77 -17.80
C THR A 209 38.41 42.48 -19.29
N THR A 210 38.15 43.51 -20.10
CA THR A 210 38.36 43.44 -21.56
C THR A 210 39.86 43.55 -21.85
N ILE A 211 40.49 42.46 -22.27
CA ILE A 211 41.85 42.51 -22.84
C ILE A 211 41.71 42.84 -24.33
N SER A 212 41.99 44.09 -24.69
CA SER A 212 42.22 44.48 -26.09
C SER A 212 43.67 44.19 -26.47
N HIS A 213 43.90 43.26 -27.40
CA HIS A 213 45.20 43.13 -28.06
C HIS A 213 45.28 44.14 -29.22
N HIS A 214 46.35 44.93 -29.23
CA HIS A 214 46.81 45.72 -30.38
C HIS A 214 47.79 44.89 -31.22
#